data_AF-A0AAV6TJ58-F1
#
_entry.id   AF-A0AAV6TJ58-F1
#
_cell.length_a   1.000
_cell.length_b   1.000
_cell.length_c   1.000
_cell.angle_alpha   90.00
_cell.angle_beta   90.00
_cell.angle_gamma   90.00
#
_symmetry.space_group_name_H-M   'P 1'
#
loop_
_entity.id
_entity.type
_entity.pdbx_description
1 polymer ?
#
loop_
_entity_poly.entity_id
_entity_poly.type
_entity_poly.pdbx_seq_one_letter_code
_entity_poly.pdbx_strand_id
1 'polypeptide(L)'
;LALTSFFNSEKDEEDYERYRYFIIHQIPNLKFLDSTPVKTSEKAEAQRIGGFMRVARPKIEVAHEASDETDDSQRYSPLPSANNKEGTHRGSFGKLRQRYTGTQSEGNRFIRDTEL
;
A
#
# COMPACT_ATOMS: atom_id res chain seq x y z
N LEU A 1 -5.35 -2.96 32.28
CA LEU A 1 -6.25 -2.18 31.41
C LEU A 1 -5.42 -1.10 30.71
N ALA A 2 -5.00 -1.34 29.46
CA ALA A 2 -4.47 -0.31 28.56
C ALA A 2 -4.50 -0.89 27.14
N LEU A 3 -5.67 -0.78 26.49
CA LEU A 3 -5.76 -0.93 25.04
C LEU A 3 -5.26 0.39 24.45
N THR A 4 -3.95 0.53 24.25
CA THR A 4 -3.41 1.58 23.39
C THR A 4 -3.79 1.23 21.96
N SER A 5 -4.96 1.70 21.56
CA SER A 5 -5.48 1.69 20.20
C SER A 5 -4.41 2.19 19.24
N PHE A 6 -3.90 1.28 18.42
CA PHE A 6 -2.94 1.52 17.35
C PHE A 6 -3.69 2.13 16.14
N PHE A 7 -4.36 3.26 16.35
CA PHE A 7 -4.94 4.08 15.29
C PHE A 7 -4.34 5.46 15.44
N ASN A 8 -3.53 5.86 14.46
CA ASN A 8 -2.92 7.17 14.42
C ASN A 8 -3.99 8.15 13.94
N SER A 9 -4.96 8.46 14.80
CA SER A 9 -6.16 9.23 14.47
C SER A 9 -5.85 10.59 13.83
N GLU A 10 -4.73 11.21 14.22
CA GLU A 10 -4.28 12.47 13.65
C GLU A 10 -3.84 12.30 12.19
N LYS A 11 -3.14 11.20 11.88
CA LYS A 11 -2.74 10.88 10.51
C LYS A 11 -3.95 10.54 9.64
N ASP A 12 -4.89 9.78 10.19
CA ASP A 12 -6.11 9.38 9.49
C ASP A 12 -6.99 10.61 9.18
N GLU A 13 -7.07 11.58 10.09
CA GLU A 13 -7.78 12.85 9.87
C GLU A 13 -7.10 13.71 8.79
N GLU A 14 -5.77 13.86 8.85
CA GLU A 14 -5.04 14.64 7.85
C GLU A 14 -5.13 14.01 6.45
N ASP A 15 -4.99 12.68 6.36
CA ASP A 15 -5.16 11.94 5.10
C ASP A 15 -6.59 12.15 4.54
N TYR A 16 -7.61 12.18 5.41
CA TYR A 16 -8.98 12.46 5.01
C TYR A 16 -9.18 13.89 4.50
N GLU A 17 -8.63 14.90 5.16
CA GLU A 17 -8.69 16.29 4.71
C GLU A 17 -8.06 16.46 3.31
N ARG A 18 -6.90 15.86 3.09
CA ARG A 18 -6.21 15.88 1.78
C ARG A 18 -7.07 15.24 0.70
N TYR A 19 -7.66 14.07 0.99
CA TYR A 19 -8.60 13.40 0.09
C TYR A 19 -9.81 14.28 -0.22
N ARG A 20 -10.40 14.90 0.80
CA ARG A 20 -11.58 15.76 0.68
C ARG A 20 -11.32 16.95 -0.24
N TYR A 21 -10.21 17.66 -0.06
CA TYR A 21 -9.83 18.76 -0.96
C TYR A 21 -9.56 18.30 -2.39
N PHE A 22 -8.92 17.14 -2.57
CA PHE A 22 -8.68 16.57 -3.89
C PHE A 22 -10.00 16.30 -4.64
N ILE A 23 -10.98 15.67 -3.98
CA ILE A 23 -12.28 15.35 -4.62
C ILE A 23 -13.08 16.61 -4.93
N ILE A 24 -13.10 17.60 -4.04
CA ILE A 24 -13.78 18.88 -4.27
C ILE A 24 -13.16 19.61 -5.47
N HIS A 25 -11.82 19.56 -5.61
CA HIS A 25 -11.12 20.14 -6.75
C HIS A 25 -11.47 19.43 -8.07
N GLN A 26 -11.58 18.10 -8.04
CA GLN A 26 -11.94 17.30 -9.21
C GLN A 26 -13.40 17.48 -9.64
N ILE A 27 -14.31 17.78 -8.70
CA ILE A 27 -15.75 17.92 -8.93
C ILE A 27 -16.25 19.27 -8.34
N PRO A 28 -16.07 20.40 -9.02
CA PRO A 28 -16.32 21.74 -8.45
C PRO A 28 -17.79 22.01 -8.06
N ASN A 29 -18.73 21.29 -8.68
CA ASN A 29 -20.17 21.41 -8.40
C ASN A 29 -20.67 20.44 -7.31
N LEU A 30 -19.77 19.76 -6.60
CA LEU A 30 -20.11 18.84 -5.51
C LEU A 30 -20.82 19.57 -4.36
N LYS A 31 -21.93 19.00 -3.88
CA LYS A 31 -22.75 19.55 -2.78
C LYS A 31 -22.50 18.84 -1.45
N PHE A 32 -22.26 17.54 -1.48
CA PHE A 32 -22.02 16.70 -0.30
C PHE A 32 -20.92 15.68 -0.62
N LEU A 33 -20.11 15.32 0.39
CA LEU A 33 -19.12 14.24 0.35
C LEU A 33 -19.19 13.48 1.68
N ASP A 34 -19.28 12.15 1.62
CA ASP A 34 -19.37 11.26 2.79
C ASP A 34 -20.43 11.68 3.82
N SER A 35 -21.65 11.99 3.35
CA SER A 35 -22.78 12.43 4.18
C SER A 35 -22.62 13.81 4.84
N THR A 36 -21.55 14.56 4.53
CA THR A 36 -21.35 15.93 5.03
C THR A 36 -21.43 16.95 3.89
N PRO A 37 -22.04 18.14 4.12
CA PRO A 37 -22.09 19.18 3.11
C PRO A 37 -20.70 19.76 2.82
N VAL A 38 -20.45 20.11 1.57
CA VAL A 38 -19.22 20.80 1.17
C VAL A 38 -19.31 22.27 1.57
N LYS A 39 -18.36 22.73 2.39
CA LYS A 39 -18.28 24.11 2.89
C LYS A 39 -17.61 25.03 1.87
N THR A 40 -17.88 26.33 1.96
CA THR A 40 -17.23 27.35 1.12
C THR A 40 -15.73 27.45 1.37
N SER A 41 -15.28 27.28 2.62
CA SER A 41 -13.85 27.22 2.98
C SER A 41 -13.14 26.06 2.30
N GLU A 42 -13.77 24.88 2.28
CA GLU A 42 -13.21 23.70 1.62
C GLU A 42 -13.10 23.90 0.10
N LYS A 43 -14.05 24.62 -0.52
CA LYS A 43 -13.96 24.98 -1.95
C LYS A 43 -12.81 25.94 -2.24
N ALA A 44 -12.64 26.96 -1.42
CA ALA A 44 -11.52 27.91 -1.56
C ALA A 44 -10.18 27.19 -1.42
N GLU A 45 -10.08 26.29 -0.44
CA GLU A 45 -8.86 25.53 -0.19
C GLU A 45 -8.60 24.48 -1.27
N ALA A 46 -9.61 23.75 -1.71
CA ALA A 46 -9.53 22.83 -2.84
C ALA A 46 -9.13 23.55 -4.14
N GLN A 47 -9.56 24.79 -4.36
CA GLN A 47 -9.11 25.60 -5.48
C GLN A 47 -7.62 25.97 -5.36
N ARG A 48 -7.14 26.26 -4.15
CA ARG A 48 -5.76 26.65 -3.87
C ARG A 48 -4.78 25.48 -3.97
N ILE A 49 -5.11 24.34 -3.38
CA ILE A 49 -4.18 23.21 -3.17
C ILE A 49 -4.66 21.86 -3.70
N GLY A 50 -5.94 21.71 -4.04
CA GLY A 50 -6.54 20.39 -4.32
C GLY A 50 -5.89 19.63 -5.48
N GLY A 51 -5.36 20.32 -6.50
CA GLY A 51 -4.63 19.68 -7.60
C GLY A 51 -3.33 18.99 -7.18
N PHE A 52 -2.72 19.40 -6.07
CA PHE A 52 -1.50 18.81 -5.52
C PHE A 52 -1.76 17.69 -4.50
N MET A 53 -3.01 17.50 -4.08
CA MET A 53 -3.39 16.50 -3.07
C MET A 53 -3.53 15.08 -3.64
N ARG A 54 -3.24 14.88 -4.93
CA ARG A 54 -3.25 13.57 -5.56
C ARG A 54 -2.07 12.73 -5.06
N VAL A 55 -2.36 11.62 -4.40
CA VAL A 55 -1.33 10.64 -4.01
C VAL A 55 -0.73 10.02 -5.27
N ALA A 56 0.57 10.20 -5.46
CA ALA A 56 1.31 9.51 -6.51
C ALA A 56 1.28 8.00 -6.21
N ARG A 57 0.71 7.23 -7.12
CA ARG A 57 0.83 5.77 -7.09
C ARG A 57 1.89 5.39 -8.12
N PRO A 58 2.85 4.52 -7.78
CA PRO A 58 3.75 3.98 -8.79
C PRO A 58 2.89 3.35 -9.88
N LYS A 59 3.16 3.71 -11.14
CA LYS A 59 2.55 3.04 -12.27
C LYS A 59 2.95 1.57 -12.18
N ILE A 60 1.97 0.69 -12.06
CA ILE A 60 2.17 -0.76 -12.17
C ILE A 60 2.25 -1.08 -13.68
N GLU A 61 3.19 -0.43 -14.38
CA GLU A 61 3.54 -0.72 -15.78
C GLU A 61 4.81 -1.62 -15.80
N VAL A 62 5.03 -2.40 -14.74
CA VAL A 62 6.08 -3.44 -14.67
C VAL A 62 5.43 -4.83 -14.52
N ALA A 63 4.46 -5.11 -15.39
CA ALA A 63 4.03 -6.48 -15.66
C ALA A 63 3.74 -6.73 -17.15
N HIS A 64 3.61 -5.70 -17.99
CA HIS A 64 3.57 -5.84 -19.44
C HIS A 64 3.87 -4.47 -20.07
N GLU A 65 4.69 -4.44 -21.12
CA GLU A 65 4.96 -3.27 -21.98
C GLU A 65 6.11 -2.34 -21.53
N ALA A 66 7.31 -2.91 -21.42
CA ALA A 66 8.50 -2.22 -21.88
C ALA A 66 8.52 -2.24 -23.42
N SER A 67 7.87 -1.26 -24.05
CA SER A 67 8.06 -0.96 -25.47
C SER A 67 7.66 0.49 -25.74
N ASP A 68 8.45 1.42 -25.24
CA ASP A 68 8.63 2.71 -25.91
C ASP A 68 10.14 2.95 -26.04
N GLU A 69 10.52 3.36 -27.24
CA GLU A 69 11.85 3.28 -27.83
C GLU A 69 12.83 4.25 -27.16
N THR A 70 13.66 3.75 -26.25
CA THR A 70 15.00 4.32 -26.01
C THR A 70 16.02 3.20 -25.95
N ASP A 71 16.97 3.25 -26.87
CA ASP A 71 18.18 2.43 -26.93
C ASP A 71 18.92 2.42 -25.58
N ASP A 72 18.59 1.45 -24.72
CA ASP A 72 19.36 1.11 -23.51
C ASP A 72 19.74 -0.37 -23.54
N SER A 73 20.29 -0.80 -24.68
CA SER A 73 20.85 -2.13 -24.89
C SER A 73 22.06 -2.44 -23.98
N GLN A 74 22.40 -1.60 -23.00
CA GLN A 74 23.66 -1.68 -22.26
C GLN A 74 23.58 -1.66 -20.73
N ARG A 75 22.41 -1.79 -20.09
CA ARG A 75 22.35 -1.97 -18.62
C ARG A 75 21.71 -3.27 -18.17
N TYR A 76 22.07 -4.36 -18.85
CA TYR A 76 21.86 -5.70 -18.32
C TYR A 76 22.99 -6.07 -17.35
N SER A 77 22.70 -6.09 -16.04
CA SER A 77 23.57 -6.69 -15.02
C SER A 77 22.89 -7.98 -14.52
N PRO A 78 23.05 -9.11 -15.24
CA PRO A 78 22.42 -10.35 -14.84
C PRO A 78 22.92 -10.77 -13.46
N LEU A 79 22.05 -11.43 -12.71
CA LEU A 79 22.47 -12.10 -11.48
C LEU A 79 23.67 -13.01 -11.80
N PRO A 80 24.69 -13.05 -10.93
CA PRO A 80 25.81 -13.95 -11.14
C PRO A 80 25.26 -15.37 -11.31
N SER A 81 25.67 -16.04 -12.38
CA SER A 81 25.25 -17.41 -12.65
C SER A 81 25.46 -18.22 -11.38
N ALA A 82 24.38 -18.74 -10.82
CA ALA A 82 24.45 -19.55 -9.62
C ALA A 82 25.31 -20.78 -9.94
N ASN A 83 26.59 -20.75 -9.56
CA ASN A 83 27.51 -21.87 -9.74
C ASN A 83 27.23 -23.01 -8.74
N ASN A 84 26.00 -23.04 -8.21
CA ASN A 84 25.54 -24.04 -7.28
C ASN A 84 25.07 -25.23 -8.09
N LYS A 85 25.87 -26.30 -8.08
CA LYS A 85 25.45 -27.62 -8.57
C LYS A 85 24.12 -27.97 -7.91
N GLU A 86 23.21 -28.57 -8.67
CA GLU A 86 21.97 -29.14 -8.14
C GLU A 86 22.30 -29.98 -6.89
N GLY A 87 21.77 -29.59 -5.74
CA GLY A 87 22.06 -30.23 -4.44
C GLY A 87 22.96 -29.46 -3.46
N THR A 88 23.55 -28.31 -3.82
CA THR A 88 24.35 -27.51 -2.86
C THR A 88 23.52 -26.58 -1.96
N HIS A 89 22.19 -26.62 -2.07
CA HIS A 89 21.30 -25.87 -1.19
C HIS A 89 21.56 -26.28 0.27
N ARG A 90 22.17 -25.39 1.07
CA ARG A 90 22.22 -25.52 2.53
C ARG A 90 21.08 -24.70 3.10
N GLY A 91 19.86 -25.19 2.93
CA GLY A 91 18.71 -24.65 3.66
C GLY A 91 18.90 -24.95 5.15
N SER A 92 18.88 -23.92 6.00
CA SER A 92 18.76 -24.11 7.44
C SER A 92 17.28 -24.12 7.80
N PHE A 93 16.80 -25.25 8.31
CA PHE A 93 15.47 -25.37 8.91
C PHE A 93 15.59 -25.19 10.43
N GLY A 94 14.89 -24.19 10.98
CA GLY A 94 14.82 -23.95 12.42
C GLY A 94 13.38 -24.07 12.90
N LYS A 95 13.16 -24.76 14.03
CA LYS A 95 11.87 -24.74 14.73
C LYS A 95 11.79 -23.49 15.59
N LEU A 96 11.01 -22.50 15.18
CA LEU A 96 10.67 -21.36 16.03
C LEU A 96 9.75 -21.84 17.16
N ARG A 97 10.25 -21.87 18.41
CA ARG A 97 9.43 -22.17 19.61
C ARG A 97 8.72 -20.92 20.13
N GLN A 98 8.05 -20.16 19.25
CA GLN A 98 7.16 -19.11 19.72
C GLN A 98 5.77 -19.69 19.92
N ARG A 99 5.34 -19.73 21.19
CA ARG A 99 3.97 -20.07 21.56
C ARG A 99 3.16 -18.78 21.59
N TYR A 100 2.23 -18.62 20.66
CA TYR A 100 1.26 -17.54 20.72
C TYR A 100 0.30 -17.82 21.89
N THR A 101 0.36 -17.02 22.95
CA THR A 101 -0.63 -17.04 24.03
C THR A 101 -1.45 -15.76 23.96
N GLY A 102 -2.51 -15.79 23.15
CA GLY A 102 -3.51 -14.72 23.10
C GLY A 102 -4.90 -15.34 23.12
N THR A 103 -5.75 -14.88 24.04
CA THR A 103 -7.14 -15.34 24.21
C THR A 103 -8.08 -14.97 23.04
N GLN A 104 -7.54 -14.33 21.98
CA GLN A 104 -8.28 -13.85 20.81
C GLN A 104 -7.71 -14.31 19.47
N SER A 105 -6.77 -15.28 19.42
CA SER A 105 -6.45 -15.88 18.11
C SER A 105 -7.65 -16.68 17.62
N GLU A 106 -8.37 -16.20 16.61
CA GLU A 106 -9.36 -17.02 15.91
C GLU A 106 -8.71 -18.14 15.06
N GLY A 107 -7.38 -18.21 15.04
CA GLY A 107 -6.63 -19.13 14.18
C GLY A 107 -6.79 -18.80 12.70
N ASN A 108 -5.86 -19.26 11.86
CA ASN A 108 -6.06 -19.18 10.42
C ASN A 108 -7.11 -20.23 10.01
N ARG A 109 -8.37 -19.81 9.85
CA ARG A 109 -9.50 -20.65 9.39
C ARG A 109 -9.33 -21.27 8.00
N PHE A 110 -8.27 -20.89 7.27
CA PHE A 110 -8.03 -21.30 5.89
C PHE A 110 -6.87 -22.30 5.73
N ILE A 111 -6.15 -22.64 6.80
CA ILE A 111 -5.13 -23.70 6.73
C ILE A 111 -5.87 -25.03 6.90
N ARG A 112 -5.92 -25.82 5.82
CA ARG A 112 -6.43 -27.19 5.81
C ARG A 112 -5.25 -28.15 5.75
N ASP A 113 -5.19 -29.12 6.65
CA ASP A 113 -4.13 -30.15 6.77
C ASP A 113 -4.18 -31.21 5.65
N THR A 114 -4.41 -30.82 4.40
CA THR A 114 -4.46 -31.74 3.25
C THR A 114 -3.26 -31.60 2.30
N GLU A 115 -2.26 -30.81 2.66
CA GLU A 115 -1.04 -30.59 1.85
C GLU A 115 0.25 -30.69 2.68
N LEU A 116 0.31 -31.69 3.58
CA LEU A 116 1.53 -32.05 4.31
C LEU A 116 1.95 -33.49 3.97
#